data_AF-A0A9D4JPE3-F1
#
_entry.id   AF-A0A9D4JPE3-F1
#
_cell.length_a   1.000
_cell.length_b   1.000
_cell.length_c   1.000
_cell.angle_alpha   90.00
_cell.angle_beta   90.00
_cell.angle_gamma   90.00
#
_symmetry.space_group_name_H-M   'P 1'
#
loop_
_entity.id
_entity.type
_entity.pdbx_description
1 polymer ?
#
loop_
_entity_poly.entity_id
_entity_poly.type
_entity_poly.pdbx_seq_one_letter_code
_entity_poly.pdbx_strand_id
1 'polypeptide(L)' 'GNQREKSREKALKQQKEKQKSMAASEKEGNKGLSLEERKHRDAEIMRQKQLAKQAAKGAEGGASK' A
#
# COMPACT_ATOMS: atom_id res chain seq x y z
N GLY A 1 -18.74 28.05 12.19
CA GLY A 1 -18.26 28.28 13.55
C GLY A 1 -17.27 27.20 13.91
N ASN A 2 -16.11 27.60 14.45
CA ASN A 2 -14.92 26.77 14.68
C ASN A 2 -15.20 25.40 15.35
N GLN A 3 -16.28 25.27 16.14
CA GLN A 3 -16.69 23.99 16.73
C GLN A 3 -17.21 22.96 15.71
N ARG A 4 -17.92 23.40 14.67
CA ARG A 4 -18.44 22.51 13.62
C ARG A 4 -17.31 21.96 12.74
N GLU A 5 -16.31 22.79 12.48
CA GLU A 5 -15.12 22.39 11.72
C GLU A 5 -14.27 21.41 12.52
N LYS A 6 -14.01 21.69 13.81
CA LYS A 6 -13.32 20.74 14.71
C LYS A 6 -14.02 19.38 14.79
N SER A 7 -15.36 19.35 14.85
CA SER A 7 -16.11 18.08 14.84
C SER A 7 -15.99 17.33 13.51
N ARG A 8 -16.00 18.04 12.37
CA ARG A 8 -15.77 17.44 11.05
C ARG A 8 -14.36 16.88 10.93
N GLU A 9 -13.34 17.61 11.37
CA GLU A 9 -11.96 17.14 11.37
C GLU A 9 -11.79 15.88 12.25
N LYS A 10 -12.39 15.86 13.44
CA LYS A 10 -12.39 14.68 14.31
C LYS A 10 -13.09 13.48 13.68
N ALA A 11 -14.21 13.69 12.99
CA ALA A 11 -14.92 12.63 12.30
C ALA A 11 -14.11 12.08 11.12
N LEU A 12 -13.52 12.95 10.30
CA LEU A 12 -12.65 12.58 9.19
C LEU A 12 -11.40 11.84 9.67
N LYS A 13 -10.79 12.29 10.78
CA LYS A 13 -9.64 11.61 11.38
C LYS A 13 -10.00 10.20 11.86
N GLN A 14 -11.13 10.05 12.56
CA GLN A 14 -11.63 8.74 12.99
C GLN A 14 -11.94 7.82 11.80
N GLN A 15 -12.53 8.36 10.72
CA GLN A 15 -12.79 7.57 9.51
C GLN A 15 -11.48 7.09 8.87
N LYS A 16 -10.47 7.95 8.77
CA LYS A 16 -9.15 7.59 8.26
C LYS A 16 -8.45 6.55 9.15
N GLU A 17 -8.59 6.64 10.47
CA GLU A 17 -8.03 5.65 11.38
C GLU A 17 -8.73 4.30 11.25
N LYS A 18 -10.06 4.28 11.15
CA LYS A 18 -10.83 3.05 10.86
C LYS A 18 -10.38 2.39 9.55
N GLN A 19 -10.15 3.16 8.50
CA GLN A 19 -9.65 2.63 7.23
C GLN A 19 -8.24 2.01 7.34
N LYS A 20 -7.39 2.55 8.22
CA LYS A 20 -6.05 2.01 8.46
C LYS A 20 -6.07 0.75 9.32
N SER A 21 -6.97 0.67 10.30
CA SER A 21 -7.10 -0.47 11.21
C SER A 21 -7.96 -1.61 10.65
N MET A 22 -8.65 -1.40 9.53
CA MET A 22 -9.39 -2.45 8.82
C MET A 22 -8.50 -3.66 8.50
N ALA A 23 -9.06 -4.86 8.71
CA ALA A 23 -8.37 -6.10 8.40
C ALA A 23 -7.99 -6.13 6.92
N ALA A 24 -6.92 -6.85 6.57
CA ALA A 24 -6.48 -6.97 5.17
C ALA A 24 -7.63 -7.43 4.24
N SER A 25 -8.53 -8.28 4.72
CA SER A 25 -9.70 -8.74 3.95
C SER A 25 -10.78 -7.70 3.72
N GLU A 26 -10.85 -6.67 4.54
CA GLU A 26 -11.85 -5.59 4.46
C GLU A 26 -11.32 -4.39 3.68
N LYS A 27 -10.02 -4.36 3.38
CA LYS A 27 -9.43 -3.34 2.51
C LYS A 27 -10.04 -3.45 1.12
N GLU A 28 -10.44 -2.32 0.57
CA GLU A 28 -11.15 -2.24 -0.71
C GLU A 28 -10.37 -2.90 -1.86
N GLY A 29 -9.04 -2.75 -1.90
CA GLY A 29 -8.17 -3.42 -2.90
C GLY A 29 -8.06 -4.95 -2.77
N ASN A 30 -8.59 -5.51 -1.69
CA ASN A 30 -8.63 -6.95 -1.42
C ASN A 30 -10.05 -7.55 -1.55
N LYS A 31 -11.04 -6.71 -1.85
CA LYS A 31 -12.43 -7.13 -2.03
C LYS A 31 -12.55 -8.04 -3.26
N GLY A 32 -13.21 -9.18 -3.07
CA GLY A 32 -13.43 -10.16 -4.15
C GLY A 32 -12.23 -11.07 -4.46
N LEU A 33 -11.14 -10.96 -3.70
CA LEU A 33 -9.95 -11.81 -3.88
C LEU A 33 -9.83 -12.79 -2.72
N SER A 34 -9.63 -14.05 -3.07
CA SER A 34 -9.24 -15.11 -2.15
C SER A 34 -7.86 -14.85 -1.54
N LEU A 35 -7.54 -15.58 -0.47
CA LEU A 35 -6.21 -15.47 0.17
C LEU A 35 -5.08 -15.89 -0.76
N GLU A 36 -5.31 -16.86 -1.64
CA GLU A 36 -4.30 -17.34 -2.59
C GLU A 36 -4.00 -16.29 -3.67
N GLU A 37 -5.03 -15.68 -4.26
CA GLU A 37 -4.86 -14.62 -5.27
C GLU A 37 -4.12 -13.40 -4.71
N ARG A 38 -4.37 -13.06 -3.43
CA ARG A 38 -3.63 -11.98 -2.75
C ARG A 38 -2.15 -12.32 -2.61
N LYS A 39 -1.83 -13.54 -2.18
CA LYS A 39 -0.44 -14.02 -2.06
C LYS A 39 0.25 -14.05 -3.42
N HIS A 40 -0.45 -14.47 -4.47
CA HIS A 40 0.09 -14.50 -5.83
C HIS A 40 0.46 -13.09 -6.31
N ARG A 41 -0.44 -12.13 -6.13
CA ARG A 41 -0.18 -10.73 -6.46
C ARG A 41 1.00 -10.16 -5.68
N ASP A 42 1.02 -10.38 -4.36
CA ASP A 42 2.11 -9.88 -3.51
C ASP A 42 3.46 -10.48 -3.95
N ALA A 43 3.48 -11.76 -4.32
CA ALA A 43 4.66 -12.44 -4.86
C ALA A 43 5.09 -11.87 -6.22
N GLU A 44 4.15 -11.59 -7.13
CA GLU A 44 4.43 -10.95 -8.43
C GLU A 44 5.03 -9.56 -8.27
N ILE A 45 4.45 -8.73 -7.41
CA ILE A 45 4.97 -7.38 -7.11
C ILE A 45 6.39 -7.48 -6.54
N MET A 46 6.64 -8.43 -5.65
CA MET A 46 7.98 -8.65 -5.10
C MET A 46 8.98 -9.12 -6.16
N ARG A 47 8.57 -10.00 -7.08
CA ARG A 47 9.41 -10.42 -8.21
C ARG A 47 9.74 -9.24 -9.12
N GLN A 48 8.76 -8.43 -9.49
CA GLN A 48 8.95 -7.23 -10.29
C GLN A 48 9.89 -6.23 -9.59
N LYS A 49 9.71 -6.01 -8.28
CA LYS A 49 10.59 -5.14 -7.49
C LYS A 49 12.03 -5.66 -7.45
N GLN A 50 12.21 -6.98 -7.35
CA GLN A 50 13.53 -7.60 -7.36
C GLN A 50 14.20 -7.48 -8.73
N LEU A 51 13.45 -7.62 -9.82
CA LEU A 51 13.96 -7.38 -11.18
C LEU A 51 14.33 -5.91 -11.37
N ALA A 52 13.47 -4.98 -10.95
CA ALA A 52 13.74 -3.55 -11.02
C ALA A 52 14.96 -3.14 -10.18
N LYS A 53 15.13 -3.70 -8.98
CA LYS A 53 16.32 -3.50 -8.14
C LYS A 53 17.59 -4.05 -8.79
N GLN A 54 17.53 -5.22 -9.41
CA GLN A 54 18.67 -5.80 -10.13
C GLN A 54 19.05 -4.96 -11.34
N ALA A 55 18.05 -4.48 -12.11
CA ALA A 55 18.27 -3.57 -13.23
C ALA A 55 18.90 -2.24 -12.76
N ALA A 56 18.40 -1.66 -11.66
CA ALA A 56 18.95 -0.44 -11.09
C ALA A 56 20.38 -0.63 -10.55
N LYS A 57 20.65 -1.74 -9.86
CA LYS A 57 21.99 -2.07 -9.35
C LYS A 57 23.00 -2.37 -10.47
N GLY A 58 22.54 -2.96 -11.58
CA GLY A 58 23.34 -3.13 -12.79
C GLY A 58 23.66 -1.81 -13.49
N ALA A 59 22.76 -0.83 -13.42
CA ALA A 59 22.98 0.52 -13.97
C ALA A 59 23.93 1.37 -13.11
N GLU A 60 23.87 1.29 -11.78
CA GLU A 60 24.80 2.01 -10.88
C GLU A 60 26.22 1.43 -10.87
N GLY A 61 26.37 0.11 -11.04
CA GLY A 61 27.69 -0.55 -11.04
C GLY A 61 28.51 -0.39 -12.32
N GLY A 62 27.92 0.15 -13.40
CA GLY A 62 28.56 0.34 -14.70
C GLY A 62 29.14 1.74 -14.95
N ALA A 63 28.89 2.71 -14.07
CA ALA A 63 29.33 4.10 -14.22
C ALA A 63 30.62 4.44 -13.44
N SER A 64 31.32 3.43 -12.92
CA SER A 64 32.57 3.58 -12.17
C SER A 64 33.63 2.57 -12.63
N LYS A 65 34.07 2.70 -13.89
CA LYS A 65 35.35 2.18 -14.39
C LYS A 65 35.75 2.91 -15.66
#